data_AF-A0A0T6XNJ3-F1
#
_entry.id   AF-A0A0T6XNJ3-F1
#
_cell.length_a   1.000
_cell.length_b   1.000
_cell.length_c   1.000
_cell.angle_alpha   90.00
_cell.angle_beta   90.00
_cell.angle_gamma   90.00
#
_symmetry.space_group_name_H-M   'P 1'
#
loop_
_entity.id
_entity.type
_entity.pdbx_description
1 polymer ?
#
loop_
_entity_poly.entity_id
_entity_poly.type
_entity_poly.pdbx_seq_one_letter_code
_entity_poly.pdbx_strand_id
1 'polypeptide(L)'
;MDIDWQYIHNHFDWLGHIVEALCIAAVVAALGRFFFKRCDAVVIGLAFGAGHFHGREKRDFEVSMHMPPPHLEAYKFWLWNWDQTTDFWPVALVVFLLLLLLVPRAPSS
;
A
#
# COMPACT_ATOMS: atom_id res chain seq x y z
N MET A 1 7.78 -11.52 30.09
CA MET A 1 6.83 -11.46 28.96
C MET A 1 7.65 -11.85 27.75
N ASP A 2 7.59 -13.12 27.36
CA ASP A 2 8.27 -13.58 26.15
C ASP A 2 7.44 -13.14 24.95
N ILE A 3 8.01 -12.26 24.15
CA ILE A 3 7.44 -11.87 22.86
C ILE A 3 7.87 -12.97 21.89
N ASP A 4 6.98 -13.92 21.61
CA ASP A 4 7.22 -14.95 20.61
C ASP A 4 6.94 -14.43 19.20
N TRP A 5 7.35 -15.22 18.21
CA TRP A 5 7.20 -14.83 16.80
C TRP A 5 5.73 -14.78 16.36
N GLN A 6 4.87 -15.60 16.98
CA GLN A 6 3.43 -15.61 16.72
C GLN A 6 2.78 -14.31 17.18
N TYR A 7 3.19 -13.78 18.33
CA TYR A 7 2.73 -12.51 18.86
C TYR A 7 3.16 -11.35 17.96
N ILE A 8 4.41 -11.35 17.49
CA ILE A 8 4.87 -10.31 16.55
C ILE A 8 4.06 -10.38 15.26
N HIS A 9 3.86 -11.57 14.69
CA HIS A 9 3.06 -11.71 13.48
C HIS A 9 1.62 -11.27 13.70
N ASN A 10 0.95 -11.72 14.76
CA ASN A 10 -0.46 -11.39 15.00
C ASN A 10 -0.73 -9.91 15.30
N HIS A 11 0.26 -9.15 15.80
CA HIS A 11 0.07 -7.78 16.26
C HIS A 11 0.86 -6.72 15.48
N PHE A 12 1.89 -7.11 14.72
CA PHE A 12 2.81 -6.22 14.02
C PHE A 12 3.03 -6.56 12.55
N ASP A 13 2.26 -7.48 11.95
CA ASP A 13 2.36 -7.78 10.51
C ASP A 13 2.22 -6.52 9.65
N TRP A 14 1.26 -5.65 10.01
CA TRP A 14 1.02 -4.35 9.38
C TRP A 14 2.28 -3.47 9.28
N LEU A 15 3.21 -3.57 10.24
CA LEU A 15 4.46 -2.83 10.21
C LEU A 15 5.43 -3.43 9.17
N GLY A 16 5.47 -4.76 9.05
CA GLY A 16 6.19 -5.45 8.00
C GLY A 16 5.71 -5.05 6.61
N HIS A 17 4.41 -4.88 6.44
CA HIS A 17 3.79 -4.42 5.19
C HIS A 17 4.13 -2.98 4.83
N ILE A 18 4.26 -2.09 5.82
CA ILE A 18 4.80 -0.74 5.59
C ILE A 18 6.24 -0.82 5.06
N VAL A 19 7.09 -1.66 5.66
CA VAL A 19 8.47 -1.84 5.20
C VAL A 19 8.52 -2.41 3.78
N GLU A 20 7.69 -3.41 3.48
CA GLU A 20 7.55 -3.99 2.14
C GLU A 20 7.12 -2.93 1.11
N ALA A 21 6.10 -2.12 1.44
CA ALA A 21 5.63 -1.04 0.57
C ALA A 21 6.73 -0.02 0.25
N LEU A 22 7.51 0.37 1.26
CA LEU A 22 8.63 1.31 1.09
C LEU A 22 9.77 0.70 0.26
N CYS A 23 10.05 -0.61 0.44
CA CYS A 23 11.03 -1.32 -0.39
C CYS A 23 10.60 -1.36 -1.85
N ILE A 24 9.34 -1.73 -2.14
CA ILE A 24 8.78 -1.72 -3.49
C ILE A 24 8.87 -0.30 -4.08
N ALA A 25 8.44 0.70 -3.33
CA ALA A 25 8.50 2.10 -3.76
C ALA A 25 9.93 2.56 -4.06
N ALA A 26 10.91 2.17 -3.23
CA ALA A 26 12.31 2.50 -3.43
C ALA A 26 12.88 1.84 -4.70
N VAL A 27 12.56 0.57 -4.95
CA VAL A 27 12.99 -0.16 -6.15
C VAL A 27 12.38 0.49 -7.40
N VAL A 28 11.06 0.73 -7.40
CA VAL A 28 10.37 1.36 -8.54
C VAL A 28 10.88 2.77 -8.79
N ALA A 29 11.11 3.56 -7.73
CA ALA A 29 11.69 4.89 -7.85
C ALA A 29 13.12 4.84 -8.41
N ALA A 30 13.97 3.92 -7.95
CA ALA A 30 15.33 3.76 -8.43
C ALA A 30 15.35 3.44 -9.95
N LEU A 31 14.47 2.56 -10.41
CA LEU A 31 14.28 2.26 -11.82
C LEU A 31 13.69 3.45 -12.59
N GLY A 32 12.73 4.16 -12.00
CA GLY A 32 12.10 5.34 -12.58
C GLY A 32 13.06 6.49 -12.83
N ARG A 33 14.17 6.60 -12.07
CA ARG A 33 15.17 7.66 -12.25
C ARG A 33 15.88 7.63 -13.60
N PHE A 34 15.84 6.51 -14.33
CA PHE A 34 16.35 6.45 -15.70
C PHE A 34 15.45 7.18 -16.71
N PHE A 35 14.19 7.43 -16.37
CA PHE A 35 13.17 7.97 -17.29
C PHE A 35 12.56 9.29 -16.81
N PHE A 36 12.49 9.51 -15.50
CA PHE A 36 11.79 10.64 -14.87
C PHE A 36 12.70 11.47 -13.98
N LYS A 37 12.31 12.71 -13.69
CA LYS A 37 12.98 13.55 -12.69
C LYS A 37 12.90 12.87 -11.32
N ARG A 38 13.86 13.17 -10.44
CA ARG A 38 13.97 12.53 -9.11
C ARG A 38 12.65 12.55 -8.34
N CYS A 39 11.97 13.69 -8.25
CA CYS A 39 10.71 13.81 -7.50
C CYS A 39 9.61 12.96 -8.14
N ASP A 40 9.43 13.05 -9.46
CA ASP A 40 8.43 12.29 -10.20
C ASP A 40 8.66 10.78 -10.06
N ALA A 41 9.92 10.31 -10.13
CA ALA A 41 10.26 8.91 -9.94
C ALA A 41 9.90 8.42 -8.52
N VAL A 42 10.11 9.24 -7.49
CA VAL A 42 9.71 8.89 -6.11
C VAL A 42 8.20 8.88 -5.95
N VAL A 43 7.49 9.85 -6.54
CA VAL A 43 6.01 9.88 -6.55
C VAL A 43 5.44 8.63 -7.22
N ILE A 44 6.00 8.22 -8.36
CA ILE A 44 5.61 6.99 -9.06
C ILE A 44 5.88 5.76 -8.19
N GLY A 45 7.06 5.67 -7.57
CA GLY A 45 7.38 4.55 -6.68
C GLY A 45 6.42 4.44 -5.50
N LEU A 46 6.14 5.57 -4.84
CA LEU A 46 5.16 5.64 -3.75
C LEU A 46 3.77 5.21 -4.21
N ALA A 47 3.27 5.72 -5.34
CA ALA A 47 1.99 5.32 -5.90
C ALA A 47 1.94 3.80 -6.21
N PHE A 48 3.03 3.23 -6.70
CA PHE A 48 3.12 1.79 -6.97
C PHE A 48 3.07 0.96 -5.69
N GLY A 49 3.77 1.40 -4.63
CA GLY A 49 3.72 0.77 -3.31
C GLY A 49 2.30 0.74 -2.74
N ALA A 50 1.58 1.87 -2.79
CA ALA A 50 0.17 1.91 -2.37
C ALA A 50 -0.73 1.00 -3.24
N GLY A 51 -0.54 1.02 -4.56
CA GLY A 51 -1.30 0.18 -5.49
C GLY A 51 -1.09 -1.32 -5.29
N HIS A 52 0.12 -1.74 -4.90
CA HIS A 52 0.42 -3.14 -4.60
C HIS A 52 -0.41 -3.65 -3.42
N PHE A 53 -0.44 -2.90 -2.31
CA PHE A 53 -1.21 -3.28 -1.13
C PHE A 53 -2.72 -3.17 -1.36
N HIS A 54 -3.15 -2.24 -2.21
CA HIS A 54 -4.53 -2.20 -2.66
C HIS A 54 -4.93 -3.46 -3.45
N GLY A 55 -4.05 -3.94 -4.33
CA GLY A 55 -4.29 -5.18 -5.08
C GLY A 55 -4.27 -6.43 -4.19
N ARG A 56 -3.39 -6.47 -3.19
CA ARG A 56 -3.33 -7.54 -2.18
C ARG A 56 -4.62 -7.60 -1.37
N GLU A 57 -5.10 -6.45 -0.91
CA GLU A 57 -6.37 -6.33 -0.19
C GLU A 57 -7.55 -6.90 -0.98
N LYS A 58 -7.65 -6.50 -2.25
CA LYS A 58 -8.68 -7.01 -3.16
C LYS A 58 -8.60 -8.52 -3.30
N ARG A 59 -7.40 -9.07 -3.51
CA ARG A 59 -7.18 -10.52 -3.63
C ARG A 59 -7.60 -11.25 -2.35
N ASP A 60 -7.20 -10.74 -1.19
CA ASP A 60 -7.45 -11.40 0.09
C ASP A 60 -8.96 -11.39 0.41
N PHE A 61 -9.68 -10.33 0.01
CA PHE A 61 -11.14 -10.28 0.02
C PHE A 61 -11.81 -11.28 -0.94
N GLU A 62 -11.32 -11.38 -2.19
CA GLU A 62 -11.84 -12.35 -3.16
C GLU A 62 -11.71 -13.79 -2.66
N VAL A 63 -10.59 -14.10 -2.00
CA VAL A 63 -10.31 -15.42 -1.40
C VAL A 63 -11.23 -15.68 -0.20
N SER A 64 -11.39 -14.72 0.72
CA SER A 64 -12.23 -14.92 1.91
C SER A 64 -13.70 -15.15 1.55
N MET A 65 -14.18 -14.50 0.50
CA MET A 65 -15.56 -14.62 0.00
C MET A 65 -15.74 -15.75 -1.02
N HIS A 66 -14.72 -16.57 -1.28
CA HIS A 66 -14.73 -17.70 -2.22
C HIS A 66 -15.32 -17.33 -3.59
N MET A 67 -14.97 -16.16 -4.12
CA MET A 67 -15.60 -15.64 -5.33
C MET A 67 -15.28 -16.51 -6.56
N PRO A 68 -16.28 -17.05 -7.28
CA PRO A 68 -16.04 -17.75 -8.54
C PRO A 68 -15.69 -16.75 -9.66
N PRO A 69 -14.82 -17.12 -10.63
CA PRO A 69 -14.58 -16.28 -11.81
C PRO A 69 -15.89 -16.08 -12.61
N PRO A 70 -16.13 -14.92 -13.25
CA PRO A 70 -15.27 -13.74 -13.35
C PRO A 70 -15.43 -12.75 -12.17
N HIS A 71 -14.32 -12.10 -11.81
CA HIS A 71 -14.13 -11.24 -10.62
C HIS A 71 -14.90 -9.90 -10.64
N LEU A 72 -16.08 -9.83 -11.25
CA LEU A 72 -16.90 -8.61 -11.31
C LEU A 72 -17.38 -8.19 -9.91
N GLU A 73 -17.69 -9.16 -9.05
CA GLU A 73 -18.03 -8.93 -7.65
C GLU A 73 -16.85 -8.39 -6.83
N ALA A 74 -15.61 -8.60 -7.28
CA ALA A 74 -14.45 -8.01 -6.65
C ALA A 74 -14.42 -6.49 -6.76
N TYR A 75 -15.14 -5.87 -7.72
CA TYR A 75 -15.32 -4.41 -7.74
C TYR A 75 -16.25 -3.91 -6.61
N LYS A 76 -16.99 -4.79 -5.95
CA LYS A 76 -17.76 -4.44 -4.74
C LYS A 76 -16.90 -4.35 -3.48
N PHE A 77 -15.58 -4.54 -3.58
CA PHE A 77 -14.68 -4.29 -2.45
C PHE A 77 -14.79 -2.84 -1.94
N TRP A 78 -15.29 -1.88 -2.72
CA TRP A 78 -15.56 -0.51 -2.25
C TRP A 78 -16.78 -0.40 -1.33
N LEU A 79 -17.63 -1.42 -1.23
CA LEU A 79 -18.72 -1.51 -0.23
C LEU A 79 -18.20 -1.89 1.17
N TRP A 80 -16.88 -1.80 1.37
CA TRP A 80 -16.16 -2.14 2.58
C TRP A 80 -16.70 -1.42 3.82
N ASN A 81 -16.90 -2.19 4.89
CA ASN A 81 -17.15 -1.70 6.24
C ASN A 81 -15.83 -1.31 6.91
N TRP A 82 -15.76 -0.19 7.64
CA TRP A 82 -14.56 0.32 8.33
C TRP A 82 -13.95 -0.63 9.39
N ASP A 83 -14.36 -1.90 9.49
CA ASP A 83 -13.77 -2.88 10.41
C ASP A 83 -12.37 -3.37 9.99
N GLN A 84 -11.92 -2.99 8.78
CA GLN A 84 -10.55 -2.99 8.23
C GLN A 84 -9.48 -3.62 9.13
N THR A 85 -9.52 -4.96 9.18
CA THR A 85 -8.52 -5.84 9.79
C THR A 85 -7.26 -5.95 8.92
N THR A 86 -6.98 -4.94 8.09
CA THR A 86 -6.13 -5.12 6.91
C THR A 86 -5.02 -4.09 6.76
N ASP A 87 -3.89 -4.61 6.28
CA ASP A 87 -2.59 -3.93 6.21
C ASP A 87 -2.54 -2.75 5.22
N PHE A 88 -3.59 -2.58 4.42
CA PHE A 88 -3.66 -1.55 3.38
C PHE A 88 -3.69 -0.11 3.93
N TRP A 89 -4.50 0.18 4.95
CA TRP A 89 -4.70 1.56 5.42
C TRP A 89 -3.48 2.17 6.11
N PRO A 90 -2.74 1.44 6.95
CA PRO A 90 -1.46 1.90 7.46
C PRO A 90 -0.47 2.22 6.33
N VAL A 91 -0.38 1.36 5.31
CA VAL A 91 0.47 1.60 4.13
C VAL A 91 0.00 2.83 3.35
N ALA A 92 -1.29 2.91 3.03
CA ALA A 92 -1.88 4.01 2.27
C ALA A 92 -1.66 5.35 2.97
N LEU A 93 -1.83 5.40 4.29
CA LEU A 93 -1.59 6.61 5.10
C LEU A 93 -0.12 7.02 5.04
N VAL A 94 0.82 6.10 5.28
CA VAL A 94 2.26 6.41 5.25
C VAL A 94 2.69 6.89 3.86
N VAL A 95 2.27 6.19 2.82
CA VAL A 95 2.59 6.54 1.44
C VAL A 95 1.98 7.90 1.06
N PHE A 96 0.73 8.15 1.45
CA PHE A 96 0.06 9.42 1.20
C PHE A 96 0.74 10.60 1.92
N LEU A 97 1.15 10.42 3.17
CA LEU A 97 1.91 11.44 3.91
C LEU A 97 3.25 11.73 3.25
N LEU A 98 3.97 10.70 2.79
CA LEU A 98 5.22 10.88 2.04
C LEU A 98 4.99 11.62 0.71
N LEU A 99 3.90 11.32 0.01
CA LEU A 99 3.51 12.07 -1.19
C LEU A 99 3.26 13.55 -0.88
N LEU A 100 2.49 13.87 0.16
CA LEU A 100 2.22 15.25 0.57
C LEU A 100 3.49 16.03 0.95
N LEU A 101 4.50 15.35 1.53
CA LEU A 101 5.78 15.97 1.86
C LEU A 101 6.66 16.24 0.63
N LEU A 102 6.52 15.43 -0.42
CA LEU A 102 7.39 15.45 -1.59
C LEU A 102 6.81 16.22 -2.78
N VAL A 103 5.49 16.36 -2.84
CA VAL A 103 4.83 17.21 -3.84
C VAL A 103 5.16 18.67 -3.51
N PRO A 104 5.83 19.40 -4.42
CA PRO A 104 6.08 20.82 -4.21
C PRO A 104 4.74 21.53 -4.00
N ARG A 105 4.59 22.28 -2.91
CA ARG A 105 3.44 23.17 -2.76
C ARG A 105 3.51 24.19 -3.89
N ALA A 106 2.50 24.20 -4.75
CA ALA A 106 2.35 25.25 -5.75
C ALA A 106 2.43 26.60 -5.01
N PRO A 107 3.17 27.59 -5.54
CA PRO A 107 3.11 28.93 -4.97
C PRO A 107 1.65 29.38 -4.99
N SER A 108 1.13 29.77 -3.83
CA SER A 108 -0.16 30.43 -3.72
C SER A 108 -0.10 31.68 -4.59
N SER A 109 -0.84 31.66 -5.70
CA SER A 109 -1.04 32.80 -6.60
C SER A 109 -1.69 33.98 -5.90
#